data_AF-A0A851HJT2-F1
#
_entry.id   AF-A0A851HJT2-F1
#
_cell.length_a   1.000
_cell.length_b   1.000
_cell.length_c   1.000
_cell.angle_alpha   90.00
_cell.angle_beta   90.00
_cell.angle_gamma   90.00
#
_symmetry.space_group_name_H-M   'P 1'
#
loop_
_entity.id
_entity.type
_entity.pdbx_description
1 polymer ?
#
loop_
_entity_poly.entity_id
_entity_poly.type
_entity_poly.pdbx_seq_one_letter_code
_entity_poly.pdbx_strand_id
1 'polypeptide(L)'
;MENKQTNPKLKIVSVLIKAIFSLFASFSLFYPEKIKYNDWLLSNILLAISIILFAYYFAFTNFKKNKGFIKFLFFMESTVLSLISVGLSVKPLIKNEYLNKMLELTNIIAYIFIVHFLIQIYVYYTKKEQTKNNFAFFSYLMLFGLSSYLLGAQKDELQGYILKSLSLVLFIFYLFYLFIFIKDVRKQIKNNKQTKTNSQNNVKPSNEKTNNQ
;
A
#
# COMPACT_ATOMS: atom_id res chain seq x y z
N MET A 1 6.59 -3.18 -27.54
CA MET A 1 6.71 -2.52 -26.22
C MET A 1 8.19 -2.42 -25.90
N GLU A 2 8.80 -1.26 -26.14
CA GLU A 2 10.20 -1.01 -25.77
C GLU A 2 10.36 -1.09 -24.26
N ASN A 3 11.18 -2.03 -23.82
CA ASN A 3 11.57 -2.17 -22.44
C ASN A 3 12.55 -1.03 -22.14
N LYS A 4 12.05 0.14 -21.68
CA LYS A 4 12.89 1.27 -21.26
C LYS A 4 13.89 0.74 -20.23
N GLN A 5 15.16 0.59 -20.63
CA GLN A 5 16.25 0.26 -19.73
C GLN A 5 16.36 1.39 -18.70
N THR A 6 15.72 1.21 -17.55
CA THR A 6 15.78 2.17 -16.45
C THR A 6 17.22 2.27 -15.96
N ASN A 7 17.79 3.47 -16.03
CA ASN A 7 19.15 3.77 -15.56
C ASN A 7 19.34 3.20 -14.14
N PRO A 8 20.39 2.40 -13.89
CA PRO A 8 20.56 1.71 -12.62
C PRO A 8 20.73 2.68 -11.43
N LYS A 9 21.15 3.94 -11.65
CA LYS A 9 21.15 4.98 -10.61
C LYS A 9 19.74 5.43 -10.24
N LEU A 10 18.86 5.63 -11.23
CA LEU A 10 17.44 5.97 -10.99
C LEU A 10 16.72 4.88 -10.21
N LYS A 11 17.04 3.61 -10.48
CA LYS A 11 16.49 2.48 -9.74
C LYS A 11 16.88 2.53 -8.26
N ILE A 12 18.16 2.77 -7.96
CA ILE A 12 18.67 2.88 -6.58
C ILE A 12 18.00 4.03 -5.83
N VAL A 13 17.90 5.20 -6.46
CA VAL A 13 17.22 6.38 -5.88
C VAL A 13 15.76 6.08 -5.59
N SER A 14 15.05 5.41 -6.52
CA SER A 14 13.65 5.03 -6.31
C SER A 14 13.47 4.10 -5.12
N VAL A 15 14.35 3.10 -4.94
CA VAL A 15 14.29 2.18 -3.79
C VAL A 15 14.56 2.94 -2.48
N LEU A 16 15.51 3.88 -2.48
CA LEU A 16 15.79 4.71 -1.31
C LEU A 16 14.60 5.59 -0.93
N ILE A 17 13.97 6.26 -1.90
CA ILE A 17 12.77 7.07 -1.67
C ILE A 17 11.64 6.22 -1.07
N LYS A 18 11.43 5.01 -1.60
CA LYS A 18 10.43 4.06 -1.05
C LYS A 18 10.75 3.68 0.39
N ALA A 19 12.01 3.40 0.71
CA ALA A 19 12.43 3.10 2.08
C ALA A 19 12.15 4.29 3.02
N ILE A 20 12.58 5.49 2.65
CA ILE A 20 12.34 6.71 3.44
C ILE A 20 10.85 6.95 3.63
N PHE A 21 10.05 6.85 2.57
CA PHE A 21 8.59 6.98 2.65
C PHE A 21 7.98 5.96 3.60
N SER A 22 8.33 4.68 3.49
CA SER A 22 7.83 3.62 4.38
C SER A 22 8.19 3.87 5.84
N LEU A 23 9.39 4.41 6.11
CA LEU A 23 9.82 4.77 7.46
C LEU A 23 8.99 5.91 8.03
N PHE A 24 8.84 7.02 7.28
CA PHE A 24 8.02 8.16 7.70
C PHE A 24 6.55 7.78 7.88
N ALA A 25 6.00 6.98 6.97
CA ALA A 25 4.64 6.48 7.07
C ALA A 25 4.44 5.59 8.31
N SER A 26 5.40 4.70 8.59
CA SER A 26 5.38 3.88 9.80
C SER A 26 5.37 4.74 11.07
N PHE A 27 6.31 5.68 11.20
CA PHE A 27 6.36 6.58 12.37
C PHE A 27 5.09 7.41 12.52
N SER A 28 4.54 7.90 11.41
CA SER A 28 3.30 8.68 11.40
C SER A 28 2.10 7.88 11.90
N LEU A 29 2.04 6.56 11.65
CA LEU A 29 0.94 5.72 12.11
C LEU A 29 1.16 5.18 13.51
N PHE A 30 2.42 4.98 13.93
CA PHE A 30 2.74 4.59 15.31
C PHE A 30 2.42 5.71 16.31
N TYR A 31 2.64 6.97 15.91
CA TYR A 31 2.32 8.16 16.70
C TYR A 31 1.38 9.09 15.91
N PRO A 32 0.08 8.75 15.81
CA PRO A 32 -0.86 9.36 14.87
C PRO A 32 -1.07 10.87 15.05
N GLU A 33 -0.85 11.39 16.25
CA GLU A 33 -1.06 12.80 16.61
C GLU A 33 0.21 13.67 16.51
N LYS A 34 1.39 13.05 16.38
CA LYS A 34 2.67 13.80 16.45
C LYS A 34 3.03 14.55 15.17
N ILE A 35 2.57 14.07 14.01
CA ILE A 35 2.88 14.68 12.71
C ILE A 35 1.63 15.39 12.20
N LYS A 36 1.56 16.69 12.51
CA LYS A 36 0.41 17.55 12.27
C LYS A 36 0.85 18.83 11.54
N TYR A 37 0.09 19.25 10.53
CA TYR A 37 0.29 20.53 9.82
C TYR A 37 -1.07 21.24 9.67
N ASN A 38 -1.25 22.42 10.26
CA ASN A 38 -2.51 23.19 10.23
C ASN A 38 -3.76 22.33 10.53
N ASP A 39 -3.71 21.52 11.59
CA ASP A 39 -4.77 20.57 11.95
C ASP A 39 -4.91 19.31 11.09
N TRP A 40 -4.19 19.21 9.99
CA TRP A 40 -4.09 18.00 9.18
C TRP A 40 -3.12 17.01 9.82
N LEU A 41 -3.63 15.83 10.14
CA LEU A 41 -2.83 14.71 10.63
C LEU A 41 -2.34 13.88 9.44
N LEU A 42 -1.02 13.67 9.36
CA LEU A 42 -0.43 12.85 8.31
C LEU A 42 -0.96 11.40 8.34
N SER A 43 -1.28 10.89 9.53
CA SER A 43 -1.93 9.59 9.73
C SER A 43 -3.26 9.47 8.99
N ASN A 44 -4.12 10.50 9.04
CA ASN A 44 -5.39 10.52 8.31
C ASN A 44 -5.18 10.51 6.79
N ILE A 45 -4.19 11.24 6.29
CA ILE A 45 -3.85 11.27 4.86
C ILE A 45 -3.34 9.89 4.40
N LEU A 46 -2.46 9.25 5.18
CA LEU A 46 -1.95 7.91 4.89
C LEU A 46 -3.07 6.86 4.89
N LEU A 47 -4.03 6.97 5.81
CA LEU A 47 -5.23 6.13 5.82
C LEU A 47 -6.10 6.38 4.59
N ALA A 48 -6.35 7.63 4.21
CA ALA A 48 -7.11 7.98 3.02
C ALA A 48 -6.50 7.38 1.74
N ILE A 49 -5.16 7.45 1.60
CA ILE A 49 -4.42 6.81 0.50
C ILE A 49 -4.58 5.29 0.55
N SER A 50 -4.47 4.69 1.74
CA SER A 50 -4.63 3.24 1.93
C SER A 50 -6.02 2.77 1.52
N ILE A 51 -7.07 3.54 1.81
CA ILE A 51 -8.44 3.26 1.40
C ILE A 51 -8.61 3.35 -0.12
N ILE A 52 -7.98 4.34 -0.77
CA ILE A 52 -7.99 4.43 -2.24
C ILE A 52 -7.31 3.22 -2.87
N LEU A 53 -6.17 2.79 -2.32
CA LEU A 53 -5.48 1.58 -2.79
C LEU A 53 -6.37 0.35 -2.61
N PHE A 54 -7.02 0.21 -1.45
CA PHE A 54 -7.99 -0.86 -1.22
C PHE A 54 -9.13 -0.82 -2.23
N ALA A 55 -9.75 0.34 -2.45
CA ALA A 55 -10.82 0.53 -3.43
C ALA A 55 -10.36 0.15 -4.85
N TYR A 56 -9.14 0.50 -5.23
CA TYR A 56 -8.59 0.16 -6.53
C TYR A 56 -8.44 -1.37 -6.73
N TYR A 57 -7.81 -2.04 -5.76
CA TYR A 57 -7.53 -3.48 -5.87
C TYR A 57 -8.79 -4.33 -5.73
N PHE A 58 -9.69 -3.99 -4.81
CA PHE A 58 -10.84 -4.82 -4.48
C PHE A 58 -12.12 -4.42 -5.20
N ALA A 59 -12.42 -3.14 -5.34
CA ALA A 59 -13.65 -2.68 -5.98
C ALA A 59 -13.43 -2.42 -7.48
N PHE A 60 -12.49 -1.56 -7.83
CA PHE A 60 -12.31 -1.10 -9.23
C PHE A 60 -11.80 -2.21 -10.17
N THR A 61 -10.90 -3.07 -9.69
CA THR A 61 -10.44 -4.22 -10.48
C THR A 61 -11.59 -5.19 -10.78
N ASN A 62 -12.50 -5.40 -9.82
CA ASN A 62 -13.68 -6.23 -10.01
C ASN A 62 -14.77 -5.52 -10.84
N PHE A 63 -14.90 -4.21 -10.74
CA PHE A 63 -15.74 -3.39 -11.62
C PHE A 63 -15.37 -3.58 -13.09
N LYS A 64 -14.07 -3.59 -13.41
CA LYS A 64 -13.61 -3.82 -14.80
C LYS A 64 -13.90 -5.23 -15.31
N LYS A 65 -13.88 -6.24 -14.43
CA LYS A 65 -14.02 -7.66 -14.79
C LYS A 65 -15.48 -8.10 -14.95
N ASN A 66 -16.40 -7.53 -14.18
CA ASN A 66 -17.80 -7.96 -14.15
C ASN A 66 -18.70 -7.12 -15.09
N LYS A 67 -19.92 -7.60 -15.35
CA LYS A 67 -20.93 -6.93 -16.20
C LYS A 67 -22.27 -6.82 -15.45
N GLY A 68 -23.18 -5.98 -15.98
CA GLY A 68 -24.54 -5.84 -15.46
C GLY A 68 -24.60 -5.31 -14.03
N PHE A 69 -25.55 -5.81 -13.24
CA PHE A 69 -25.79 -5.35 -11.87
C PHE A 69 -24.57 -5.55 -10.93
N ILE A 70 -23.82 -6.64 -11.09
CA ILE A 70 -22.59 -6.87 -10.30
C ILE A 70 -21.56 -5.75 -10.55
N LYS A 71 -21.45 -5.27 -11.79
CA LYS A 71 -20.59 -4.12 -12.11
C LYS A 71 -21.06 -2.86 -11.39
N PHE A 72 -22.37 -2.62 -11.35
CA PHE A 72 -22.94 -1.48 -10.63
C PHE A 72 -22.65 -1.54 -9.12
N LEU A 73 -22.72 -2.72 -8.49
CA LEU A 73 -22.37 -2.87 -7.07
C LEU A 73 -20.92 -2.47 -6.78
N PHE A 74 -19.96 -2.95 -7.58
CA PHE A 74 -18.55 -2.57 -7.42
C PHE A 74 -18.28 -1.07 -7.72
N PHE A 75 -19.11 -0.44 -8.56
CA PHE A 75 -19.08 1.01 -8.76
C PHE A 75 -19.55 1.76 -7.51
N MET A 76 -20.65 1.32 -6.90
CA MET A 76 -21.15 1.88 -5.64
C MET A 76 -20.13 1.71 -4.52
N GLU A 77 -19.52 0.53 -4.38
CA GLU A 77 -18.42 0.29 -3.45
C GLU A 77 -17.28 1.30 -3.64
N SER A 78 -16.78 1.41 -4.88
CA SER A 78 -15.70 2.35 -5.21
C SER A 78 -16.06 3.80 -4.86
N THR A 79 -17.32 4.19 -5.09
CA THR A 79 -17.83 5.53 -4.78
C THR A 79 -17.87 5.78 -3.27
N VAL A 80 -18.41 4.84 -2.49
CA VAL A 80 -18.46 4.94 -1.03
C VAL A 80 -17.05 5.03 -0.44
N LEU A 81 -16.12 4.18 -0.89
CA LEU A 81 -14.74 4.20 -0.42
C LEU A 81 -14.02 5.51 -0.77
N SER A 82 -14.30 6.08 -1.94
CA SER A 82 -13.76 7.38 -2.35
C SER A 82 -14.30 8.51 -1.47
N LEU A 83 -15.60 8.51 -1.15
CA LEU A 83 -16.20 9.49 -0.25
C LEU A 83 -15.59 9.42 1.16
N ILE A 84 -15.39 8.21 1.70
CA ILE A 84 -14.73 8.01 2.98
C ILE A 84 -13.29 8.55 2.96
N SER A 85 -12.54 8.28 1.88
CA SER A 85 -11.16 8.75 1.74
C SER A 85 -11.07 10.28 1.66
N VAL A 86 -11.97 10.92 0.89
CA VAL A 86 -12.06 12.38 0.83
C VAL A 86 -12.43 12.94 2.20
N GLY A 87 -13.43 12.36 2.87
CA GLY A 87 -13.88 12.76 4.20
C GLY A 87 -12.76 12.70 5.24
N LEU A 88 -11.95 11.63 5.24
CA LEU A 88 -10.77 11.51 6.10
C LEU A 88 -9.73 12.58 5.83
N SER A 89 -9.49 12.89 4.56
CA SER A 89 -8.53 13.92 4.15
C SER A 89 -8.98 15.26 4.71
N VAL A 90 -10.22 15.69 4.44
CA VAL A 90 -10.74 16.98 4.89
C VAL A 90 -11.27 16.99 6.33
N LYS A 91 -11.04 15.93 7.11
CA LYS A 91 -11.52 15.79 8.50
C LYS A 91 -11.31 17.04 9.37
N PRO A 92 -10.17 17.77 9.31
CA PRO A 92 -9.97 18.98 10.11
C PRO A 92 -10.98 20.11 9.81
N LEU A 93 -11.58 20.10 8.62
CA LEU A 93 -12.57 21.11 8.20
C LEU A 93 -14.00 20.75 8.64
N ILE A 94 -14.23 19.53 9.13
CA ILE A 94 -15.55 19.02 9.49
C ILE A 94 -15.84 19.38 10.95
N LYS A 95 -16.67 20.41 11.15
CA LYS A 95 -17.11 20.86 12.49
C LYS A 95 -18.31 20.09 13.03
N ASN A 96 -19.03 19.37 12.18
CA ASN A 96 -20.21 18.61 12.58
C ASN A 96 -19.80 17.35 13.36
N GLU A 97 -20.26 17.24 14.61
CA GLU A 97 -19.88 16.13 15.50
C GLU A 97 -20.32 14.75 14.96
N TYR A 98 -21.50 14.67 14.35
CA TYR A 98 -22.00 13.43 13.77
C TYR A 98 -21.12 12.94 12.61
N LEU A 99 -20.77 13.83 11.67
CA LEU A 99 -19.86 13.50 10.57
C LEU A 99 -18.46 13.14 11.09
N ASN A 100 -17.98 13.83 12.14
CA ASN A 100 -16.69 13.53 12.74
C ASN A 100 -16.68 12.12 13.38
N LYS A 101 -17.77 11.73 14.06
CA LYS A 101 -17.97 10.36 14.57
C LYS A 101 -18.01 9.33 13.45
N MET A 102 -18.69 9.61 12.33
CA MET A 102 -18.67 8.69 11.18
C MET A 102 -17.27 8.47 10.60
N LEU A 103 -16.37 9.44 10.75
CA LEU A 103 -14.98 9.41 10.29
C LEU A 103 -13.98 8.96 11.37
N GLU A 104 -14.44 8.32 12.44
CA GLU A 104 -13.58 7.56 13.36
C GLU A 104 -13.07 6.29 12.66
N LEU A 105 -11.82 5.90 12.93
CA LEU A 105 -11.17 4.81 12.18
C LEU A 105 -11.93 3.49 12.30
N THR A 106 -12.41 3.17 13.51
CA THR A 106 -13.18 1.95 13.78
C THR A 106 -14.47 1.91 12.95
N ASN A 107 -15.20 3.03 12.87
CA ASN A 107 -16.43 3.13 12.09
C ASN A 107 -16.12 3.05 10.59
N ILE A 108 -15.06 3.72 10.14
CA ILE A 108 -14.60 3.65 8.75
C ILE A 108 -14.32 2.20 8.34
N ILE A 109 -13.54 1.47 9.13
CA ILE A 109 -13.20 0.07 8.84
C ILE A 109 -14.45 -0.79 8.82
N ALA A 110 -15.35 -0.61 9.79
CA ALA A 110 -16.62 -1.31 9.82
C ALA A 110 -17.44 -1.02 8.55
N TYR A 111 -17.57 0.24 8.13
CA TYR A 111 -18.30 0.60 6.91
C TYR A 111 -17.67 -0.01 5.65
N ILE A 112 -16.34 0.06 5.52
CA ILE A 112 -15.60 -0.54 4.40
C ILE A 112 -15.90 -2.04 4.32
N PHE A 113 -15.79 -2.75 5.45
CA PHE A 113 -15.99 -4.19 5.48
C PHE A 113 -17.47 -4.58 5.28
N ILE A 114 -18.41 -3.86 5.88
CA ILE A 114 -19.85 -4.08 5.68
C ILE A 114 -20.19 -3.99 4.20
N VAL A 115 -19.81 -2.90 3.54
CA VAL A 115 -20.09 -2.71 2.11
C VAL A 115 -19.38 -3.76 1.27
N HIS A 116 -18.09 -4.01 1.52
CA HIS A 116 -17.30 -4.97 0.77
C HIS A 116 -17.87 -6.39 0.89
N PHE A 117 -18.06 -6.90 2.11
CA PHE A 117 -18.51 -8.28 2.32
C PHE A 117 -19.97 -8.50 1.94
N LEU A 118 -20.84 -7.49 2.07
CA LEU A 118 -22.21 -7.59 1.56
C LEU A 118 -22.23 -7.82 0.04
N ILE A 119 -21.38 -7.07 -0.69
CA ILE A 119 -21.23 -7.24 -2.13
C ILE A 119 -20.61 -8.59 -2.46
N GLN A 120 -19.57 -9.04 -1.74
CA GLN A 120 -18.98 -10.36 -1.95
C GLN A 120 -19.97 -11.50 -1.72
N ILE A 121 -20.80 -11.43 -0.67
CA ILE A 121 -21.87 -12.40 -0.40
C ILE A 121 -22.84 -12.47 -1.57
N TYR A 122 -23.30 -11.31 -2.07
CA TYR A 122 -24.21 -11.26 -3.21
C TYR A 122 -23.57 -11.82 -4.49
N VAL A 123 -22.33 -11.42 -4.79
CA VAL A 123 -21.61 -11.90 -5.99
C VAL A 123 -21.37 -13.40 -5.92
N TYR A 124 -21.02 -13.92 -4.74
CA TYR A 124 -20.81 -15.34 -4.52
C TYR A 124 -22.10 -16.12 -4.73
N TYR A 125 -23.22 -15.65 -4.17
CA TYR A 125 -24.53 -16.30 -4.30
C TYR A 125 -25.03 -16.32 -5.75
N THR A 126 -24.77 -15.25 -6.52
CA THR A 126 -25.24 -15.12 -7.91
C THR A 126 -24.40 -15.88 -8.93
N LYS A 127 -23.13 -16.19 -8.63
CA LYS A 127 -22.27 -16.98 -9.52
C LYS A 127 -22.52 -18.48 -9.33
N LYS A 128 -23.34 -19.06 -10.21
CA LYS A 128 -23.73 -20.50 -10.20
C LYS A 128 -22.57 -21.50 -10.07
N GLU A 129 -21.36 -21.16 -10.55
CA GLU A 129 -20.15 -22.01 -10.47
C GLU A 129 -19.50 -22.08 -9.07
N GLN A 130 -19.82 -21.16 -8.16
CA GLN A 130 -19.16 -21.09 -6.84
C GLN A 130 -19.78 -21.99 -5.77
N THR A 131 -20.85 -22.72 -6.09
CA THR A 131 -21.63 -23.58 -5.18
C THR A 131 -20.87 -24.76 -4.53
N LYS A 132 -19.59 -24.97 -4.84
CA LYS A 132 -18.81 -26.11 -4.31
C LYS A 132 -18.07 -25.85 -3.00
N ASN A 133 -17.88 -24.60 -2.56
CA ASN A 133 -17.09 -24.33 -1.35
C ASN A 133 -17.73 -23.34 -0.38
N ASN A 134 -18.68 -23.87 0.42
CA ASN A 134 -19.41 -23.12 1.46
C ASN A 134 -18.51 -22.34 2.42
N PHE A 135 -17.24 -22.73 2.60
CA PHE A 135 -16.31 -22.05 3.48
C PHE A 135 -16.08 -20.57 3.10
N ALA A 136 -16.00 -20.26 1.81
CA ALA A 136 -15.81 -18.88 1.36
C ALA A 136 -17.03 -18.00 1.69
N PHE A 137 -18.23 -18.53 1.46
CA PHE A 137 -19.48 -17.87 1.83
C PHE A 137 -19.57 -17.63 3.34
N PHE A 138 -19.34 -18.67 4.14
CA PHE A 138 -19.34 -18.56 5.61
C PHE A 138 -18.27 -17.57 6.11
N SER A 139 -17.11 -17.54 5.47
CA SER A 139 -16.05 -16.57 5.80
C SER A 139 -16.52 -15.13 5.55
N TYR A 140 -17.16 -14.86 4.40
CA TYR A 140 -17.71 -13.52 4.13
C TYR A 140 -18.82 -13.14 5.11
N LEU A 141 -19.69 -14.09 5.45
CA LEU A 141 -20.77 -13.88 6.42
C LEU A 141 -20.22 -13.59 7.82
N MET A 142 -19.22 -14.34 8.27
CA MET A 142 -18.56 -14.15 9.56
C MET A 142 -17.86 -12.79 9.60
N LEU A 143 -17.15 -12.41 8.53
CA LEU A 143 -16.48 -11.10 8.44
C LEU A 143 -17.48 -9.95 8.40
N PHE A 144 -18.61 -10.11 7.72
CA PHE A 144 -19.72 -9.15 7.76
C PHE A 144 -20.29 -9.00 9.18
N GLY A 145 -20.52 -10.12 9.88
CA GLY A 145 -20.99 -10.11 11.28
C GLY A 145 -20.00 -9.44 12.22
N LEU A 146 -18.71 -9.75 12.09
CA LEU A 146 -17.63 -9.10 12.84
C LEU A 146 -17.62 -7.59 12.59
N SER A 147 -17.80 -7.17 11.35
CA SER A 147 -17.83 -5.74 10.97
C SER A 147 -19.01 -5.00 11.58
N SER A 148 -20.16 -5.66 11.68
CA SER A 148 -21.34 -5.11 12.34
C SER A 148 -21.14 -5.02 13.86
N TYR A 149 -20.49 -6.02 14.47
CA TYR A 149 -20.11 -5.99 15.88
C TYR A 149 -19.15 -4.82 16.20
N LEU A 150 -18.21 -4.54 15.29
CA LEU A 150 -17.24 -3.45 15.44
C LEU A 150 -17.89 -2.06 15.53
N LEU A 151 -19.10 -1.84 14.98
CA LEU A 151 -19.83 -0.57 15.14
C LEU A 151 -20.30 -0.31 16.58
N GLY A 152 -20.45 -1.37 17.39
CA GLY A 152 -20.89 -1.29 18.79
C GLY A 152 -19.78 -1.47 19.83
N ALA A 153 -18.56 -1.80 19.41
CA ALA A 153 -17.44 -2.08 20.30
C ALA A 153 -16.76 -0.80 20.82
N GLN A 154 -16.09 -0.90 21.98
CA GLN A 154 -15.28 0.20 22.53
C GLN A 154 -14.18 0.61 21.54
N LYS A 155 -14.12 1.91 21.23
CA LYS A 155 -13.53 2.41 19.98
C LYS A 155 -12.04 2.76 20.06
N ASP A 156 -11.61 3.24 21.22
CA ASP A 156 -10.31 3.93 21.35
C ASP A 156 -9.12 2.96 21.35
N GLU A 157 -9.25 1.83 22.05
CA GLU A 157 -8.19 0.81 22.10
C GLU A 157 -7.97 0.15 20.73
N LEU A 158 -9.07 -0.19 20.05
CA LEU A 158 -9.04 -0.87 18.77
C LEU A 158 -8.39 -0.02 17.67
N GLN A 159 -8.72 1.28 17.63
CA GLN A 159 -8.09 2.22 16.70
C GLN A 159 -6.56 2.24 16.89
N GLY A 160 -6.09 2.28 18.14
CA GLY A 160 -4.66 2.23 18.46
C GLY A 160 -3.99 0.94 17.98
N TYR A 161 -4.61 -0.22 18.18
CA TYR A 161 -4.08 -1.51 17.73
C TYR A 161 -3.97 -1.59 16.20
N ILE A 162 -4.97 -1.11 15.47
CA ILE A 162 -4.98 -1.14 14.00
C ILE A 162 -3.86 -0.28 13.43
N LEU A 163 -3.70 0.94 13.94
CA LEU A 163 -2.65 1.86 13.49
C LEU A 163 -1.25 1.32 13.78
N LYS A 164 -1.03 0.75 14.97
CA LYS A 164 0.24 0.12 15.34
C LYS A 164 0.54 -1.10 14.47
N SER A 165 -0.46 -1.92 14.15
CA SER A 165 -0.30 -3.06 13.25
C SER A 165 0.09 -2.62 11.84
N LEU A 166 -0.58 -1.61 11.28
CA LEU A 166 -0.26 -1.06 9.98
C LEU A 166 1.14 -0.42 9.94
N SER A 167 1.53 0.26 11.03
CA SER A 167 2.89 0.77 11.21
C SER A 167 3.92 -0.36 11.16
N LEU A 168 3.69 -1.47 11.86
CA LEU A 168 4.61 -2.61 11.86
C LEU A 168 4.81 -3.18 10.44
N VAL A 169 3.74 -3.32 9.67
CA VAL A 169 3.82 -3.78 8.26
C VAL A 169 4.66 -2.81 7.42
N LEU A 170 4.46 -1.50 7.55
CA LEU A 170 5.25 -0.49 6.84
C LEU A 170 6.71 -0.48 7.28
N PHE A 171 6.99 -0.75 8.55
CA PHE A 171 8.35 -0.90 9.05
C PHE A 171 9.05 -2.12 8.44
N ILE A 172 8.35 -3.24 8.28
CA ILE A 172 8.87 -4.41 7.56
C ILE A 172 9.19 -4.05 6.10
N PHE A 173 8.33 -3.29 5.42
CA PHE A 173 8.62 -2.80 4.07
C PHE A 173 9.84 -1.89 4.02
N TYR A 174 10.02 -1.02 5.01
CA TYR A 174 11.24 -0.22 5.14
C TYR A 174 12.49 -1.11 5.20
N LEU A 175 12.51 -2.12 6.06
CA LEU A 175 13.64 -3.06 6.18
C LEU A 175 13.90 -3.80 4.87
N PHE A 176 12.84 -4.23 4.19
CA PHE A 176 12.94 -4.90 2.90
C PHE A 176 13.55 -3.99 1.81
N TYR A 177 13.06 -2.76 1.67
CA TYR A 177 13.61 -1.81 0.69
C TYR A 177 15.04 -1.39 1.04
N LEU A 178 15.35 -1.22 2.33
CA LEU A 178 16.70 -0.92 2.79
C LEU A 178 17.67 -2.06 2.43
N PHE A 179 17.25 -3.30 2.61
CA PHE A 179 18.04 -4.48 2.21
C PHE A 179 18.32 -4.49 0.70
N ILE A 180 17.29 -4.24 -0.14
CA ILE A 180 17.47 -4.14 -1.59
C ILE A 180 18.44 -3.02 -1.96
N PHE A 181 18.29 -1.84 -1.33
CA PHE A 181 19.15 -0.69 -1.57
C PHE A 181 20.63 -1.03 -1.28
N ILE A 182 20.90 -1.61 -0.10
CA ILE A 182 22.26 -2.00 0.29
C ILE A 182 22.84 -3.02 -0.71
N LYS A 183 22.04 -4.01 -1.11
CA LYS A 183 22.44 -5.03 -2.10
C LYS A 183 22.79 -4.41 -3.45
N ASP A 184 21.96 -3.51 -3.96
CA ASP A 184 22.15 -2.88 -5.28
C ASP A 184 23.36 -1.92 -5.28
N VAL A 185 23.57 -1.16 -4.20
CA VAL A 185 24.75 -0.30 -4.03
C VAL A 185 26.04 -1.13 -3.98
N ARG A 186 26.07 -2.21 -3.18
CA ARG A 186 27.24 -3.12 -3.12
C ARG A 186 27.57 -3.71 -4.49
N LYS A 187 26.56 -4.13 -5.25
CA LYS A 187 26.74 -4.67 -6.60
C LYS A 187 27.36 -3.64 -7.56
N GLN A 188 26.90 -2.39 -7.53
CA GLN A 188 27.49 -1.33 -8.36
C GLN A 188 28.94 -1.03 -7.97
N ILE A 189 29.27 -0.99 -6.68
CA ILE A 189 30.64 -0.76 -6.22
C ILE A 189 31.57 -1.89 -6.71
N LYS A 190 31.13 -3.15 -6.66
CA LYS A 190 31.90 -4.30 -7.16
C LYS A 190 32.15 -4.22 -8.68
N ASN A 191 31.11 -3.91 -9.45
CA ASN A 191 31.20 -3.78 -10.91
C ASN A 191 32.11 -2.61 -11.33
N ASN A 192 32.04 -1.48 -10.64
CA ASN A 192 32.91 -0.33 -10.90
C ASN A 192 34.38 -0.63 -10.57
N LYS A 193 34.66 -1.41 -9.52
CA LYS A 193 36.03 -1.86 -9.20
C LYS A 193 36.59 -2.76 -10.31
N GLN A 194 35.85 -3.77 -10.77
CA GLN A 194 36.28 -4.65 -11.87
C GLN A 194 36.52 -3.90 -13.19
N THR A 195 35.67 -2.94 -13.52
CA THR A 195 35.81 -2.14 -14.76
C THR A 195 37.08 -1.27 -14.74
N LYS A 196 37.43 -0.70 -13.57
CA LYS A 196 38.67 0.06 -13.38
C LYS A 196 39.92 -0.82 -13.50
N THR A 197 39.90 -2.04 -12.94
CA THR A 197 41.03 -2.98 -13.04
C THR A 197 41.24 -3.48 -14.48
N ASN A 198 40.17 -3.77 -15.22
CA ASN A 198 40.28 -4.18 -16.63
C ASN A 198 40.75 -3.03 -17.54
N SER A 199 40.38 -1.79 -17.24
CA SER A 199 40.84 -0.61 -18.00
C SER A 199 42.32 -0.30 -17.74
N GLN A 200 42.84 -0.56 -16.54
CA GLN A 200 44.27 -0.39 -16.23
C GLN A 200 45.16 -1.48 -16.84
N ASN A 201 44.66 -2.71 -16.98
CA ASN A 201 45.43 -3.81 -17.59
C ASN A 201 45.56 -3.69 -19.13
N ASN A 202 44.66 -2.97 -19.80
CA ASN A 202 44.71 -2.74 -21.26
C ASN A 202 45.61 -1.55 -21.68
N VAL A 203 46.24 -0.83 -20.75
CA VAL A 203 47.08 0.34 -21.04
C VAL A 203 48.58 0.06 -20.87
N LYS A 204 49.01 -1.17 -20.58
CA LYS A 204 50.43 -1.55 -20.73
C LYS A 204 50.72 -1.79 -22.21
N PRO A 205 51.49 -0.93 -22.92
CA PRO A 205 51.93 -1.27 -24.26
C PRO A 205 52.97 -2.39 -24.14
N SER A 206 52.78 -3.44 -24.93
CA SER A 206 53.84 -4.36 -25.30
C SER A 206 54.92 -3.57 -26.05
N ASN A 207 55.97 -3.12 -25.35
CA ASN A 207 57.23 -2.85 -26.03
C ASN A 207 57.88 -4.19 -26.34
N GLU A 208 57.50 -4.65 -27.52
CA GLU A 208 58.05 -5.76 -28.25
C GLU A 208 59.55 -5.52 -28.49
N LYS A 209 60.32 -6.59 -28.31
CA LYS A 209 61.74 -6.68 -28.59
C LYS A 209 62.01 -6.43 -30.08
N THR A 210 62.99 -5.60 -30.39
CA THR A 210 63.80 -5.57 -31.63
C THR A 210 64.88 -4.52 -31.37
N ASN A 211 66.20 -4.74 -31.48
CA ASN A 211 66.96 -5.58 -32.39
C ASN A 211 68.20 -6.19 -31.73
N ASN A 212 68.53 -7.38 -32.21
CA ASN A 212 69.89 -7.91 -32.24
C ASN A 212 70.76 -7.04 -33.16
N GLN A 213 71.93 -6.61 -32.70
CA GLN A 213 73.27 -6.66 -33.34
C GLN A 213 74.21 -5.66 -32.65
#